data_AF-A0A2M7WB45-F1
#
_entry.id   AF-A0A2M7WB45-F1
#
_cell.length_a   1.000
_cell.length_b   1.000
_cell.length_c   1.000
_cell.angle_alpha   90.00
_cell.angle_beta   90.00
_cell.angle_gamma   90.00
#
_symmetry.space_group_name_H-M   'P 1'
#
loop_
_entity.id
_entity.type
_entity.pdbx_description
1 polymer ?
#
loop_
_entity_poly.entity_id
_entity_poly.type
_entity_poly.pdbx_seq_one_letter_code
_entity_poly.pdbx_strand_id
1 'polypeptide(L)'
;MAATYSNCHGCSLCLLSCPMWLQKRDVTFSAQGMARALQNGAQPQDLAEPLLSCLLCGICDLICPEKIDLRGMIENGLRRLDPDLVARRAAACPAEDRFDASRDPVLLQLLGPDDFYVIEPRSFHAHHVERVAHYEALRRRTGCGMNLDLHRMAIPTGIEHLGEGQVQKLDVKQQIQWLLKGRTFARIVVESRCDQALLAEITGKPVVHISELIGSENAHA
;
A
#
# COMPACT_ATOMS: atom_id res chain seq x y z
N MET A 1 12.92 -23.96 9.06
CA MET A 1 11.75 -23.85 8.16
C MET A 1 11.24 -22.42 8.23
N ALA A 2 10.82 -21.82 7.11
CA ALA A 2 10.14 -20.53 7.14
C ALA A 2 8.79 -20.67 7.87
N ALA A 3 8.39 -19.67 8.65
CA ALA A 3 7.08 -19.66 9.31
C ALA A 3 5.97 -19.61 8.26
N THR A 4 4.91 -20.38 8.47
CA THR A 4 3.77 -20.45 7.55
C THR A 4 2.49 -20.03 8.26
N TYR A 5 1.37 -20.01 7.55
CA TYR A 5 0.07 -19.72 8.16
C TYR A 5 -0.25 -20.65 9.33
N SER A 6 0.30 -21.87 9.42
CA SER A 6 0.10 -22.78 10.54
C SER A 6 0.67 -22.25 11.88
N ASN A 7 1.60 -21.30 11.82
CA ASN A 7 2.16 -20.64 13.00
C ASN A 7 1.30 -19.45 13.48
N CYS A 8 0.21 -19.11 12.80
CA CYS A 8 -0.62 -17.96 13.18
C CYS A 8 -1.37 -18.22 14.50
N HIS A 9 -0.98 -17.50 15.55
CA HIS A 9 -1.64 -17.53 16.86
C HIS A 9 -2.93 -16.69 16.95
N GLY A 10 -3.26 -15.92 15.92
CA GLY A 10 -4.45 -15.05 15.94
C GLY A 10 -4.34 -13.83 16.87
N CYS A 11 -3.14 -13.25 17.02
CA CYS A 11 -2.85 -12.16 17.95
C CYS A 11 -3.47 -10.78 17.60
N SER A 12 -4.12 -10.65 16.44
CA SER A 12 -4.81 -9.46 15.93
C SER A 12 -3.93 -8.24 15.64
N LEU A 13 -2.61 -8.33 15.76
CA LEU A 13 -1.71 -7.23 15.46
C LEU A 13 -1.82 -6.76 14.00
N CYS A 14 -1.92 -7.69 13.04
CA CYS A 14 -2.05 -7.34 11.63
C CYS A 14 -3.38 -6.66 11.26
N LEU A 15 -4.36 -6.63 12.17
CA LEU A 15 -5.62 -5.90 11.95
C LEU A 15 -5.43 -4.39 12.09
N LEU A 16 -4.52 -3.95 12.97
CA LEU A 16 -4.40 -2.55 13.39
C LEU A 16 -4.19 -1.57 12.23
N SER A 17 -3.43 -1.99 11.21
CA SER A 17 -3.11 -1.18 10.04
C SER A 17 -3.62 -1.78 8.73
N CYS A 18 -4.45 -2.83 8.76
CA CYS A 18 -4.99 -3.46 7.55
C CYS A 18 -6.19 -2.65 7.01
N PRO A 19 -6.10 -2.03 5.82
CA PRO A 19 -7.20 -1.23 5.25
C PRO A 19 -8.48 -2.04 5.06
N MET A 20 -8.33 -3.31 4.65
CA MET A 20 -9.44 -4.21 4.42
C MET A 20 -10.24 -4.47 5.71
N TRP A 21 -9.57 -4.73 6.84
CA TRP A 21 -10.22 -4.86 8.14
C TRP A 21 -10.84 -3.53 8.60
N LEU A 22 -10.14 -2.40 8.41
CA LEU A 22 -10.62 -1.10 8.87
C LEU A 22 -11.95 -0.69 8.22
N GLN A 23 -12.16 -1.08 6.95
CA GLN A 23 -13.42 -0.84 6.24
C GLN A 23 -14.50 -1.88 6.55
N LYS A 24 -14.14 -3.17 6.59
CA LYS A 24 -15.12 -4.25 6.71
C LYS A 24 -15.54 -4.55 8.14
N ARG A 25 -14.62 -4.41 9.10
CA ARG A 25 -14.82 -4.78 10.51
C ARG A 25 -15.28 -6.23 10.71
N ASP A 26 -14.92 -7.09 9.76
CA ASP A 26 -15.11 -8.54 9.80
C ASP A 26 -13.74 -9.21 9.70
N VAL A 27 -13.42 -10.08 10.66
CA VAL A 27 -12.09 -10.65 10.82
C VAL A 27 -11.75 -11.57 9.64
N THR A 28 -12.75 -12.12 8.95
CA THR A 28 -12.56 -12.90 7.72
C THR A 28 -11.88 -12.06 6.63
N PHE A 29 -12.10 -10.74 6.63
CA PHE A 29 -11.45 -9.74 5.79
C PHE A 29 -10.14 -9.25 6.42
N SER A 30 -9.26 -10.20 6.76
CA SER A 30 -7.92 -9.90 7.22
C SER A 30 -6.94 -11.05 6.94
N ALA A 31 -5.64 -10.74 6.93
CA ALA A 31 -4.59 -11.76 6.82
C ALA A 31 -4.68 -12.81 7.93
N GLN A 32 -4.99 -12.39 9.16
CA GLN A 32 -5.22 -13.31 10.27
C GLN A 32 -6.43 -14.21 10.03
N GLY A 33 -7.58 -13.65 9.64
CA GLY A 33 -8.79 -14.44 9.41
C GLY A 33 -8.56 -15.50 8.35
N MET A 34 -7.93 -15.13 7.24
CA MET A 34 -7.55 -16.06 6.18
C MET A 34 -6.58 -17.14 6.69
N ALA A 35 -5.52 -16.77 7.43
CA ALA A 35 -4.57 -17.74 7.99
C ALA A 35 -5.26 -18.72 8.95
N ARG A 36 -6.15 -18.25 9.83
CA ARG A 36 -6.91 -19.08 10.77
C ARG A 36 -7.91 -19.98 10.06
N ALA A 37 -8.56 -19.52 8.99
CA ALA A 37 -9.44 -20.36 8.19
C ALA A 37 -8.67 -21.49 7.51
N LEU A 38 -7.51 -21.20 6.91
CA LEU A 38 -6.63 -22.20 6.30
C LEU A 38 -6.12 -23.23 7.32
N GLN A 39 -5.78 -22.80 8.55
CA GLN A 39 -5.42 -23.71 9.64
C GLN A 39 -6.53 -24.72 9.98
N ASN A 40 -7.79 -24.36 9.73
CA ASN A 40 -8.97 -25.19 10.01
C ASN A 40 -9.52 -25.86 8.74
N GLY A 41 -8.72 -25.97 7.68
CA GLY A 41 -9.04 -26.75 6.48
C GLY A 41 -9.81 -26.02 5.40
N ALA A 42 -10.08 -24.71 5.56
CA ALA A 42 -10.67 -23.91 4.48
C ALA A 42 -9.79 -23.97 3.22
N GLN A 43 -10.44 -23.97 2.07
CA GLN A 43 -9.77 -23.86 0.77
C GLN A 43 -9.83 -22.42 0.27
N PRO A 44 -8.95 -22.02 -0.67
CA PRO A 44 -8.98 -20.68 -1.25
C PRO A 44 -10.35 -20.28 -1.81
N GLN A 45 -11.11 -21.23 -2.34
CA GLN A 45 -12.47 -21.01 -2.85
C GLN A 45 -13.42 -20.51 -1.76
N ASP A 46 -13.29 -21.03 -0.53
CA ASP A 46 -14.08 -20.58 0.63
C ASP A 46 -13.70 -19.15 1.05
N LEU A 47 -12.52 -18.69 0.64
CA LEU A 47 -11.95 -17.38 0.96
C LEU A 47 -11.94 -16.43 -0.24
N ALA A 48 -12.70 -16.72 -1.30
CA ALA A 48 -12.62 -15.97 -2.55
C ALA A 48 -12.82 -14.46 -2.35
N GLU A 49 -13.85 -14.08 -1.61
CA GLU A 49 -14.17 -12.69 -1.33
C GLU A 49 -13.08 -11.93 -0.53
N PRO A 50 -12.62 -12.40 0.64
CA PRO A 50 -11.54 -11.72 1.36
C PRO A 50 -10.20 -11.73 0.61
N LEU A 51 -9.90 -12.80 -0.14
CA LEU A 51 -8.71 -12.84 -1.02
C LEU A 51 -8.77 -11.72 -2.07
N LEU A 52 -9.90 -11.62 -2.78
CA LEU A 52 -10.13 -10.59 -3.82
C LEU A 52 -10.12 -9.16 -3.24
N SER A 53 -10.47 -9.00 -1.97
CA SER A 53 -10.49 -7.70 -1.27
C SER A 53 -9.10 -7.24 -0.81
N CYS A 54 -8.09 -8.12 -0.80
CA CYS A 54 -6.76 -7.77 -0.31
C CYS A 54 -6.02 -6.84 -1.29
N LEU A 55 -5.40 -5.79 -0.74
CA LEU A 55 -4.53 -4.84 -1.45
C LEU A 55 -3.06 -5.28 -1.56
N LEU A 56 -2.72 -6.49 -1.14
CA LEU A 56 -1.35 -7.04 -1.18
C LEU A 56 -0.24 -6.09 -0.66
N CYS A 57 -0.59 -5.18 0.25
CA CYS A 57 0.30 -4.09 0.68
C CYS A 57 1.49 -4.55 1.53
N GLY A 58 1.48 -5.77 2.09
CA GLY A 58 2.60 -6.31 2.89
C GLY A 58 2.67 -5.84 4.35
N ILE A 59 1.77 -4.96 4.79
CA ILE A 59 1.69 -4.50 6.21
C ILE A 59 1.64 -5.68 7.20
N CYS A 60 0.89 -6.72 6.84
CA CYS A 60 0.71 -7.89 7.69
C CYS A 60 2.02 -8.65 7.95
N ASP A 61 2.95 -8.64 7.00
CA ASP A 61 4.23 -9.36 7.12
C ASP A 61 5.15 -8.65 8.11
N LEU A 62 5.17 -7.31 8.05
CA LEU A 62 6.00 -6.47 8.93
C LEU A 62 5.60 -6.60 10.40
N ILE A 63 4.30 -6.54 10.67
CA ILE A 63 3.77 -6.52 12.03
C ILE A 63 3.58 -7.93 12.61
N CYS A 64 3.73 -8.99 11.80
CA CYS A 64 3.62 -10.36 12.29
C CYS A 64 4.79 -10.69 13.23
N PRO A 65 4.53 -11.04 14.51
CA PRO A 65 5.59 -11.41 15.45
C PRO A 65 6.24 -12.74 15.06
N GLU A 66 5.48 -13.64 14.43
CA GLU A 66 5.92 -14.95 13.96
C GLU A 66 6.66 -14.89 12.62
N LYS A 67 6.78 -13.71 12.00
CA LYS A 67 7.43 -13.51 10.69
C LYS A 67 6.86 -14.41 9.60
N ILE A 68 5.53 -14.58 9.61
CA ILE A 68 4.80 -15.30 8.57
C ILE A 68 4.73 -14.42 7.33
N ASP A 69 5.03 -15.00 6.17
CA ASP A 69 4.76 -14.39 4.85
C ASP A 69 3.26 -14.46 4.53
N LEU A 70 2.50 -13.55 5.13
CA LEU A 70 1.05 -13.49 4.99
C LEU A 70 0.65 -12.92 3.62
N ARG A 71 1.42 -12.00 3.04
CA ARG A 71 1.22 -11.55 1.67
C ARG A 71 1.41 -12.71 0.69
N GLY A 72 2.50 -13.45 0.78
CA GLY A 72 2.76 -14.61 -0.07
C GLY A 72 1.70 -15.71 0.07
N MET A 73 1.18 -15.92 1.30
CA MET A 73 0.02 -16.78 1.54
C MET A 73 -1.22 -16.31 0.74
N ILE A 74 -1.54 -15.02 0.78
CA ILE A 74 -2.69 -14.45 0.06
C ILE A 74 -2.48 -14.52 -1.45
N GLU A 75 -1.28 -14.21 -1.95
CA GLU A 75 -0.94 -14.35 -3.37
C GLU A 75 -1.06 -15.79 -3.87
N ASN A 76 -0.70 -16.78 -3.05
CA ASN A 76 -0.93 -18.18 -3.36
C ASN A 76 -2.43 -18.50 -3.44
N GLY A 77 -3.22 -18.01 -2.49
CA GLY A 77 -4.68 -18.14 -2.51
C GLY A 77 -5.31 -17.55 -3.77
N LEU A 78 -4.90 -16.33 -4.15
CA LEU A 78 -5.34 -15.66 -5.38
C LEU A 78 -5.00 -16.48 -6.63
N ARG A 79 -3.78 -17.01 -6.75
CA ARG A 79 -3.38 -17.88 -7.87
C ARG A 79 -4.18 -19.19 -7.94
N ARG A 80 -4.65 -19.70 -6.80
CA ARG A 80 -5.53 -20.88 -6.75
C ARG A 80 -6.98 -20.58 -7.15
N LEU A 81 -7.43 -19.33 -7.01
CA LEU A 81 -8.73 -18.89 -7.53
C LEU A 81 -8.67 -18.64 -9.04
N ASP A 82 -7.62 -17.96 -9.47
CA ASP A 82 -7.39 -17.57 -10.85
C ASP A 82 -5.87 -17.42 -11.06
N PRO A 83 -5.23 -18.33 -11.84
CA PRO A 83 -3.79 -18.35 -12.03
C PRO A 83 -3.20 -17.04 -12.56
N ASP A 84 -3.98 -16.30 -13.34
CA ASP A 84 -3.54 -15.09 -14.04
C ASP A 84 -3.89 -13.82 -13.25
N LEU A 85 -4.72 -13.89 -12.21
CA LEU A 85 -5.22 -12.73 -11.49
C LEU A 85 -4.11 -11.87 -10.88
N VAL A 86 -3.11 -12.50 -10.26
CA VAL A 86 -1.96 -11.78 -9.68
C VAL A 86 -1.16 -11.09 -10.78
N ALA A 87 -0.93 -11.76 -11.91
CA ALA A 87 -0.23 -11.18 -13.05
C ALA A 87 -1.02 -10.02 -13.67
N ARG A 88 -2.35 -10.14 -13.82
CA ARG A 88 -3.21 -9.06 -14.31
C ARG A 88 -3.22 -7.86 -13.36
N ARG A 89 -3.24 -8.08 -12.04
CA ARG A 89 -3.12 -6.99 -11.05
C ARG A 89 -1.76 -6.28 -11.14
N ALA A 90 -0.68 -7.05 -11.26
CA ALA A 90 0.66 -6.50 -11.44
C ALA A 90 0.80 -5.73 -12.76
N ALA A 91 0.14 -6.17 -13.83
CA ALA A 91 0.17 -5.50 -15.13
C ALA A 91 -0.70 -4.23 -15.17
N ALA A 92 -1.86 -4.23 -14.48
CA ALA A 92 -2.76 -3.07 -14.42
C ALA A 92 -2.10 -1.86 -13.75
N CYS A 93 -1.30 -2.12 -12.71
CA CYS A 93 -0.50 -1.11 -12.04
C CYS A 93 0.85 -1.69 -11.60
N PRO A 94 1.88 -1.59 -12.45
CA PRO A 94 3.22 -2.06 -12.11
C PRO A 94 3.69 -1.39 -10.82
N ALA A 95 4.15 -2.18 -9.86
CA ALA A 95 4.82 -1.65 -8.68
C ALA A 95 6.13 -1.01 -9.15
N GLU A 96 6.15 0.32 -9.28
CA GLU A 96 7.35 1.04 -9.63
C GLU A 96 8.17 1.28 -8.36
N ASP A 97 9.33 0.65 -8.26
CA ASP A 97 10.28 0.98 -7.20
C ASP A 97 10.92 2.34 -7.50
N ARG A 98 10.36 3.39 -6.90
CA ARG A 98 10.83 4.78 -7.05
C ARG A 98 11.72 5.25 -5.90
N PHE A 99 12.29 4.31 -5.13
CA PHE A 99 13.18 4.64 -4.02
C PHE A 99 14.43 5.42 -4.46
N ASP A 100 15.01 5.11 -5.61
CA ASP A 100 16.14 5.89 -6.11
C ASP A 100 15.73 7.33 -6.48
N ALA A 101 14.53 7.51 -7.06
CA ALA A 101 13.99 8.83 -7.35
C ALA A 101 13.71 9.62 -6.06
N SER A 102 13.28 8.96 -4.97
CA SER A 102 13.04 9.63 -3.69
C SER A 102 14.33 10.15 -3.02
N ARG A 103 15.50 9.69 -3.50
CA ARG A 103 16.83 10.12 -3.06
C ARG A 103 17.41 11.24 -3.92
N ASP A 104 16.74 11.63 -4.99
CA ASP A 104 17.23 12.64 -5.93
C ASP A 104 17.41 14.02 -5.22
N PRO A 105 18.59 14.66 -5.34
CA PRO A 105 18.82 15.99 -4.78
C PRO A 105 17.85 17.07 -5.28
N VAL A 106 17.38 16.98 -6.53
CA VAL A 106 16.40 17.91 -7.11
C VAL A 106 15.07 17.77 -6.39
N LEU A 107 14.62 16.53 -6.14
CA LEU A 107 13.40 16.31 -5.36
C LEU A 107 13.48 16.95 -3.97
N LEU A 108 14.64 16.84 -3.31
CA LEU A 108 14.87 17.44 -1.99
C LEU A 108 14.76 18.96 -1.97
N GLN A 109 15.02 19.62 -3.10
CA GLN A 109 14.86 21.07 -3.27
C GLN A 109 13.42 21.46 -3.61
N LEU A 110 12.69 20.57 -4.29
CA LEU A 110 11.33 20.83 -4.76
C LEU A 110 10.23 20.46 -3.77
N LEU A 111 10.50 19.54 -2.84
CA LEU A 111 9.55 19.14 -1.81
C LEU A 111 9.50 20.15 -0.67
N GLY A 112 8.29 20.52 -0.27
CA GLY A 112 8.05 21.47 0.81
C GLY A 112 7.02 21.00 1.86
N PRO A 113 6.78 21.83 2.90
CA PRO A 113 5.85 21.52 3.98
C PRO A 113 4.38 21.42 3.52
N ASP A 114 4.04 22.08 2.41
CA ASP A 114 2.70 22.02 1.83
C ASP A 114 2.48 20.81 0.90
N ASP A 115 3.47 19.93 0.76
CA ASP A 115 3.34 18.72 -0.06
C ASP A 115 2.85 17.54 0.76
N PHE A 116 2.00 16.72 0.15
CA PHE A 116 1.66 15.39 0.65
C PHE A 116 2.29 14.31 -0.23
N TYR A 117 3.33 13.66 0.28
CA TYR A 117 4.10 12.63 -0.43
C TYR A 117 3.52 11.23 -0.18
N VAL A 118 3.10 10.55 -1.24
CA VAL A 118 2.52 9.21 -1.21
C VAL A 118 3.56 8.18 -1.64
N ILE A 119 4.03 7.41 -0.66
CA ILE A 119 4.98 6.31 -0.82
C ILE A 119 4.25 5.09 -1.37
N GLU A 120 4.84 4.39 -2.35
CA GLU A 120 4.32 3.10 -2.84
C GLU A 120 4.50 2.01 -1.76
N PRO A 121 3.41 1.46 -1.19
CA PRO A 121 3.51 0.64 0.01
C PRO A 121 4.17 -0.73 -0.22
N ARG A 122 3.98 -1.38 -1.37
CA ARG A 122 4.46 -2.75 -1.57
C ARG A 122 5.98 -2.81 -1.56
N SER A 123 6.60 -1.88 -2.29
CA SER A 123 8.04 -1.72 -2.39
C SER A 123 8.61 -1.17 -1.07
N PHE A 124 7.94 -0.19 -0.45
CA PHE A 124 8.32 0.31 0.86
C PHE A 124 8.37 -0.79 1.93
N HIS A 125 7.33 -1.63 2.02
CA HIS A 125 7.27 -2.69 3.03
C HIS A 125 8.21 -3.86 2.73
N ALA A 126 8.48 -4.17 1.45
CA ALA A 126 9.46 -5.20 1.09
C ALA A 126 10.89 -4.87 1.60
N HIS A 127 11.22 -3.58 1.73
CA HIS A 127 12.53 -3.09 2.18
C HIS A 127 12.41 -2.16 3.40
N HIS A 128 11.46 -2.44 4.29
CA HIS A 128 11.04 -1.52 5.36
C HIS A 128 12.19 -1.00 6.23
N VAL A 129 13.09 -1.89 6.66
CA VAL A 129 14.21 -1.55 7.57
C VAL A 129 15.12 -0.47 6.98
N GLU A 130 15.43 -0.55 5.69
CA GLU A 130 16.26 0.44 5.00
C GLU A 130 15.46 1.73 4.74
N ARG A 131 14.23 1.57 4.25
CA ARG A 131 13.45 2.70 3.72
C ARG A 131 12.86 3.58 4.81
N VAL A 132 12.52 3.04 5.98
CA VAL A 132 11.98 3.85 7.08
C VAL A 132 12.93 4.98 7.47
N ALA A 133 14.23 4.69 7.57
CA ALA A 133 15.24 5.69 7.90
C ALA A 133 15.32 6.78 6.83
N HIS A 134 15.26 6.40 5.55
CA HIS A 134 15.26 7.34 4.43
C HIS A 134 14.04 8.27 4.47
N TYR A 135 12.81 7.75 4.51
CA TYR A 135 11.61 8.59 4.46
C TYR A 135 11.44 9.45 5.73
N GLU A 136 11.90 8.99 6.89
CA GLU A 136 11.96 9.85 8.07
C GLU A 136 12.96 11.01 7.92
N ALA A 137 14.11 10.77 7.29
CA ALA A 137 15.08 11.82 7.00
C ALA A 137 14.53 12.80 5.95
N LEU A 138 13.89 12.28 4.89
CA LEU A 138 13.23 13.08 3.86
C LEU A 138 12.17 14.00 4.48
N ARG A 139 11.24 13.44 5.25
CA ARG A 139 10.20 14.19 5.96
C ARG A 139 10.76 15.26 6.89
N ARG A 140 11.81 14.95 7.65
CA ARG A 140 12.45 15.92 8.56
C ARG A 140 13.10 17.08 7.81
N ARG A 141 13.66 16.82 6.62
CA ARG A 141 14.35 17.82 5.81
C ARG A 141 13.40 18.74 5.06
N THR A 142 12.33 18.19 4.48
CA THR A 142 11.40 18.95 3.60
C THR A 142 10.17 19.47 4.34
N GLY A 143 9.83 18.85 5.48
CA GLY A 143 8.61 19.13 6.22
C GLY A 143 7.33 18.54 5.60
N CYS A 144 7.43 17.81 4.48
CA CYS A 144 6.25 17.30 3.78
C CYS A 144 5.43 16.32 4.64
N GLY A 145 4.11 16.27 4.39
CA GLY A 145 3.25 15.21 4.88
C GLY A 145 3.51 13.90 4.14
N MET A 146 3.28 12.76 4.78
CA MET A 146 3.41 11.44 4.16
C MET A 146 2.26 10.50 4.52
N ASN A 147 2.01 9.48 3.68
CA ASN A 147 1.07 8.39 3.95
C ASN A 147 1.54 7.36 5.01
N LEU A 148 2.44 7.73 5.91
CA LEU A 148 2.89 6.87 6.99
C LEU A 148 1.92 6.90 8.19
N ASP A 149 1.68 5.74 8.80
CA ASP A 149 0.96 5.61 10.06
C ASP A 149 1.87 5.80 11.30
N LEU A 150 1.31 5.61 12.50
CA LEU A 150 2.07 5.72 13.75
C LEU A 150 3.18 4.67 13.89
N HIS A 151 3.03 3.53 13.22
CA HIS A 151 3.99 2.43 13.18
C HIS A 151 4.98 2.54 12.01
N ARG A 152 4.98 3.67 11.27
CA ARG A 152 5.83 3.89 10.09
C ARG A 152 5.57 2.88 8.97
N MET A 153 4.32 2.50 8.79
CA MET A 153 3.86 1.73 7.64
C MET A 153 3.17 2.66 6.66
N ALA A 154 3.45 2.47 5.36
CA ALA A 154 2.81 3.23 4.30
C ALA A 154 1.37 2.74 4.10
N ILE A 155 0.40 3.60 4.39
CA ILE A 155 -1.01 3.30 4.19
C ILE A 155 -1.28 3.33 2.67
N PRO A 156 -1.77 2.23 2.07
CA PRO A 156 -2.09 2.20 0.65
C PRO A 156 -3.32 3.06 0.33
N THR A 157 -3.30 3.65 -0.86
CA THR A 157 -4.44 4.36 -1.47
C THR A 157 -5.55 3.39 -1.88
N GLY A 158 -5.17 2.16 -2.26
CA GLY A 158 -6.07 1.14 -2.81
C GLY A 158 -6.32 1.28 -4.32
N ILE A 159 -5.82 2.34 -4.95
CA ILE A 159 -6.06 2.67 -6.36
C ILE A 159 -5.45 1.62 -7.29
N GLU A 160 -4.25 1.12 -6.97
CA GLU A 160 -3.50 0.14 -7.76
C GLU A 160 -4.25 -1.19 -7.98
N HIS A 161 -5.35 -1.40 -7.26
CA HIS A 161 -6.16 -2.61 -7.32
C HIS A 161 -7.47 -2.41 -8.11
N LEU A 162 -7.67 -1.25 -8.75
CA LEU A 162 -8.80 -0.95 -9.64
C LEU A 162 -8.58 -1.59 -11.02
N GLY A 163 -8.60 -2.92 -11.08
CA GLY A 163 -8.61 -3.63 -12.36
C GLY A 163 -10.01 -3.61 -12.99
N GLU A 164 -10.11 -3.42 -14.31
CA GLU A 164 -11.37 -3.50 -15.05
C GLU A 164 -12.09 -4.84 -14.79
N GLY A 165 -13.38 -4.78 -14.47
CA GLY A 165 -14.24 -5.96 -14.28
C GLY A 165 -14.05 -6.72 -12.96
N GLN A 166 -13.17 -6.28 -12.06
CA GLN A 166 -13.06 -6.88 -10.73
C GLN A 166 -14.11 -6.29 -9.79
N VAL A 167 -14.83 -7.17 -9.07
CA VAL A 167 -15.68 -6.76 -7.95
C VAL A 167 -14.77 -6.29 -6.83
N GLN A 168 -14.34 -5.04 -6.90
CA GLN A 168 -13.60 -4.40 -5.83
C GLN A 168 -14.56 -4.24 -4.65
N LYS A 169 -14.33 -5.00 -3.58
CA LYS A 169 -15.13 -4.85 -2.36
C LYS A 169 -14.54 -3.85 -1.37
N LEU A 170 -13.38 -3.27 -1.67
CA LEU A 170 -12.79 -2.17 -0.91
C LEU A 170 -13.26 -0.84 -1.51
N ASP A 171 -13.74 0.07 -0.67
CA ASP A 171 -14.08 1.43 -1.07
C ASP A 171 -12.80 2.27 -1.11
N VAL A 172 -12.28 2.47 -2.32
CA VAL A 172 -11.06 3.27 -2.56
C VAL A 172 -11.30 4.74 -2.20
N LYS A 173 -12.50 5.28 -2.44
CA LYS A 173 -12.81 6.69 -2.09
C LYS A 173 -12.77 6.87 -0.58
N GLN A 174 -13.39 5.96 0.17
CA GLN A 174 -13.33 5.95 1.62
C GLN A 174 -11.89 5.80 2.14
N GLN A 175 -11.09 4.93 1.52
CA GLN A 175 -9.68 4.74 1.88
C GLN A 175 -8.88 6.04 1.76
N ILE A 176 -9.01 6.74 0.64
CA ILE A 176 -8.33 8.00 0.37
C ILE A 176 -8.81 9.11 1.31
N GLN A 177 -10.13 9.20 1.55
CA GLN A 177 -10.68 10.15 2.50
C GLN A 177 -10.12 9.93 3.90
N TRP A 178 -10.00 8.68 4.35
CA TRP A 178 -9.40 8.35 5.64
C TRP A 178 -7.92 8.71 5.69
N LEU A 179 -7.16 8.34 4.65
CA LEU A 179 -5.73 8.66 4.53
C LEU A 179 -5.46 10.16 4.68
N LEU A 180 -6.30 11.00 4.06
CA LEU A 180 -6.13 12.45 3.98
C LEU A 180 -6.84 13.21 5.11
N LYS A 181 -7.61 12.53 5.96
CA LYS A 181 -8.43 13.17 6.99
C LYS A 181 -7.57 14.00 7.95
N GLY A 182 -7.92 15.27 8.09
CA GLY A 182 -7.24 16.21 8.99
C GLY A 182 -5.86 16.67 8.50
N ARG A 183 -5.51 16.40 7.23
CA ARG A 183 -4.25 16.84 6.62
C ARG A 183 -4.47 18.04 5.71
N THR A 184 -3.57 19.01 5.78
CA THR A 184 -3.55 20.19 4.91
C THR A 184 -2.34 20.10 3.99
N PHE A 185 -2.53 20.42 2.72
CA PHE A 185 -1.49 20.35 1.68
C PHE A 185 -1.96 21.12 0.44
N ALA A 186 -1.04 21.68 -0.34
CA ALA A 186 -1.31 22.38 -1.60
C ALA A 186 -1.35 21.41 -2.79
N ARG A 187 -0.51 20.37 -2.79
CA ARG A 187 -0.46 19.33 -3.84
C ARG A 187 -0.07 17.97 -3.27
N ILE A 188 -0.24 16.93 -4.07
CA ILE A 188 0.19 15.57 -3.77
C ILE A 188 1.34 15.19 -4.69
N VAL A 189 2.38 14.57 -4.15
CA VAL A 189 3.47 13.95 -4.92
C VAL A 189 3.37 12.45 -4.76
N VAL A 190 3.29 11.70 -5.85
CA VAL A 190 3.07 10.24 -5.83
C VAL A 190 4.26 9.49 -6.43
N GLU A 191 4.59 8.34 -5.84
CA GLU A 191 5.55 7.37 -6.41
C GLU A 191 4.91 6.45 -7.45
N SER A 192 3.60 6.18 -7.33
CA SER A 192 2.86 5.33 -8.28
C SER A 192 2.05 6.19 -9.23
N ARG A 193 2.24 6.00 -10.55
CA ARG A 193 1.46 6.71 -11.58
C ARG A 193 -0.03 6.41 -11.50
N CYS A 194 -0.40 5.23 -11.04
CA CYS A 194 -1.78 4.81 -10.92
C CYS A 194 -2.57 5.70 -9.96
N ASP A 195 -1.90 6.27 -8.95
CA ASP A 195 -2.52 7.13 -7.96
C ASP A 195 -2.91 8.52 -8.53
N GLN A 196 -2.27 8.99 -9.62
CA GLN A 196 -2.39 10.38 -10.08
C GLN A 196 -3.82 10.81 -10.38
N ALA A 197 -4.48 10.12 -11.31
CA ALA A 197 -5.77 10.57 -11.86
C ALA A 197 -6.88 10.56 -10.80
N LEU A 198 -6.99 9.47 -10.03
CA LEU A 198 -8.06 9.32 -9.05
C LEU A 198 -7.82 10.17 -7.79
N LEU A 199 -6.57 10.36 -7.35
CA LEU A 199 -6.29 11.33 -6.27
C LEU A 199 -6.61 12.76 -6.72
N ALA A 200 -6.30 13.13 -7.96
CA ALA A 200 -6.65 14.44 -8.50
C ALA A 200 -8.17 14.64 -8.53
N GLU A 201 -8.93 13.64 -9.02
CA GLU A 201 -10.40 13.66 -9.02
C GLU A 201 -10.96 13.84 -7.60
N ILE A 202 -10.53 13.03 -6.64
CA ILE A 202 -11.11 13.01 -5.29
C ILE A 202 -10.76 14.26 -4.49
N THR A 203 -9.55 14.80 -4.66
CA THR A 203 -9.04 15.91 -3.85
C THR A 203 -9.23 17.28 -4.49
N GLY A 204 -9.42 17.34 -5.81
CA GLY A 204 -9.45 18.59 -6.58
C GLY A 204 -8.12 19.35 -6.55
N LYS A 205 -7.02 18.70 -6.15
CA LYS A 205 -5.70 19.30 -6.01
C LYS A 205 -4.73 18.78 -7.07
N PRO A 206 -3.65 19.52 -7.38
CA PRO A 206 -2.59 19.01 -8.24
C PRO A 206 -1.98 17.73 -7.67
N VAL A 207 -1.84 16.71 -8.53
CA VAL A 207 -1.15 15.46 -8.20
C VAL A 207 -0.05 15.23 -9.24
N VAL A 208 1.20 15.19 -8.79
CA VAL A 208 2.38 15.13 -9.65
C VAL A 208 3.13 13.84 -9.36
N HIS A 209 3.53 13.12 -10.41
CA HIS A 209 4.38 11.95 -10.23
C HIS A 209 5.81 12.40 -9.93
N ILE A 210 6.51 11.70 -9.04
CA ILE A 210 7.88 12.05 -8.63
C ILE A 210 8.83 12.34 -9.80
N SER A 211 8.79 11.54 -10.87
CA SER A 211 9.66 11.76 -12.04
C SER A 211 9.32 13.02 -12.82
N GLU A 212 8.06 13.45 -12.83
CA GLU A 212 7.65 14.71 -13.48
C GLU A 212 8.15 15.90 -12.68
N LEU A 213 8.10 15.79 -11.35
CA LEU A 213 8.62 16.83 -10.47
C LEU A 213 10.13 17.03 -10.68
N ILE A 214 10.91 15.95 -10.69
CA ILE A 214 12.35 15.99 -10.97
C ILE A 214 12.63 16.50 -12.39
N GLY A 215 11.86 16.04 -13.38
CA GLY A 215 12.04 16.42 -14.79
C GLY A 215 11.69 17.88 -15.10
N SER A 216 10.82 18.52 -14.33
CA SER A 216 10.36 19.90 -14.56
C SER A 216 11.45 20.97 -14.36
N GLU A 217 12.40 20.74 -13.45
CA GLU A 217 13.56 21.62 -13.25
C GLU A 217 14.57 21.51 -14.41
N ASN A 218 14.81 20.30 -14.92
CA ASN A 218 15.74 20.07 -16.03
C ASN A 218 15.29 20.70 -17.36
N ALA A 219 14.02 21.12 -17.47
CA ALA A 219 13.48 21.82 -18.63
C ALA A 219 13.60 23.35 -18.53
N HIS A 220 13.96 23.87 -17.35
CA HIS A 220 14.06 25.30 -17.05
C HIS A 220 15.47 25.76 -16.65
N ALA A 221 16.44 24.84 -16.65
CA ALA A 221 17.89 25.09 -16.54
C ALA A 221 18.55 25.11 -17.93
#